data_AF-A0A5C7JJS4-F1
#
_entry.id   AF-A0A5C7JJS4-F1
#
_cell.length_a   1.000
_cell.length_b   1.000
_cell.length_c   1.000
_cell.angle_alpha   90.00
_cell.angle_beta   90.00
_cell.angle_gamma   90.00
#
_symmetry.space_group_name_H-M   'P 1'
#
loop_
_entity.id
_entity.type
_entity.pdbx_description
1 polymer ?
#
loop_
_entity_poly.entity_id
_entity_poly.type
_entity_poly.pdbx_seq_one_letter_code
_entity_poly.pdbx_strand_id
1 'polypeptide(L)'
;MNKQHFYVYCVSIDNVIVYIGKGTKSRYKHPTSGRSSVLEFNRMYFSNESDKIKTEVFQWFFTDKEAVEAEAKFIELFKPIYNQIDSERKSINVKELERYKTQRIYSTNRITTKPNFKKLCQEYTILQDKMNANCTQQEYDEYRCRRDEILLCSDDLSRYLSVLSYDRLTANGYNKQRLEKEYNNQVIIARKKDEFLSFIAVSVGSSYIVREIVDNMQSYYDNNGIVKKASTSDLNLFFDYKKTTINGIAAIKILGMK
;
A
#
# COMPACT_ATOMS: atom_id res chain seq x y z
N MET A 1 13.45 20.50 6.82
CA MET A 1 14.20 19.60 7.72
C MET A 1 13.70 18.17 7.52
N ASN A 2 14.58 17.24 7.15
CA ASN A 2 14.23 15.83 6.92
C ASN A 2 13.76 15.18 8.22
N LYS A 3 12.44 14.98 8.36
CA LYS A 3 11.85 14.25 9.49
C LYS A 3 12.29 12.79 9.40
N GLN A 4 13.11 12.31 10.33
CA GLN A 4 13.44 10.89 10.44
C GLN A 4 12.19 10.15 10.90
N HIS A 5 11.62 9.33 10.02
CA HIS A 5 10.52 8.44 10.38
C HIS A 5 11.07 7.16 11.01
N PHE A 6 10.56 6.83 12.20
CA PHE A 6 10.80 5.57 12.88
C PHE A 6 9.74 4.56 12.46
N TYR A 7 10.03 3.28 12.57
CA TYR A 7 9.05 2.24 12.34
C TYR A 7 9.38 1.01 13.15
N VAL A 8 8.37 0.18 13.39
CA VAL A 8 8.55 -1.20 13.84
C VAL A 8 8.26 -2.12 12.66
N TYR A 9 9.14 -3.08 12.45
CA TYR A 9 9.04 -4.10 11.40
C TYR A 9 9.14 -5.48 12.02
N CYS A 10 8.63 -6.49 11.32
CA CYS A 10 8.80 -7.88 11.67
C CYS A 10 9.53 -8.63 10.57
N VAL A 11 10.14 -9.73 10.97
CA VAL A 11 10.78 -10.69 10.07
C VAL A 11 10.08 -12.01 10.28
N SER A 12 9.69 -12.64 9.18
CA SER A 12 9.12 -13.97 9.18
C SER A 12 9.91 -14.93 8.32
N ILE A 13 9.95 -16.19 8.77
CA ILE A 13 10.49 -17.33 8.03
C ILE A 13 9.36 -18.36 7.96
N ASP A 14 9.04 -18.85 6.77
CA ASP A 14 7.94 -19.81 6.53
C ASP A 14 6.61 -19.39 7.17
N ASN A 15 6.33 -18.08 7.15
CA ASN A 15 5.15 -17.45 7.77
C ASN A 15 5.09 -17.65 9.31
N VAL A 16 6.23 -17.65 9.99
CA VAL A 16 6.33 -17.53 11.46
C VAL A 16 7.10 -16.26 11.78
N ILE A 17 6.56 -15.37 12.62
CA ILE A 17 7.29 -14.17 13.05
C ILE A 17 8.40 -14.62 13.99
N VAL A 18 9.63 -14.42 13.54
CA VAL A 18 10.83 -14.84 14.27
C VAL A 18 11.58 -13.66 14.86
N TYR A 19 11.37 -12.45 14.35
CA TYR A 19 11.98 -11.24 14.89
C TYR A 19 11.08 -10.02 14.70
N ILE A 20 11.17 -9.07 15.62
CA ILE A 20 10.54 -7.76 15.57
C ILE A 20 11.61 -6.75 15.93
N GLY A 21 11.70 -5.68 15.16
CA GLY A 21 12.70 -4.65 15.40
C GLY A 21 12.16 -3.26 15.13
N LYS A 22 12.71 -2.28 15.83
CA LYS A 22 12.60 -0.87 15.46
C LYS A 22 13.66 -0.52 14.42
N GLY A 23 13.27 0.33 13.47
CA GLY A 23 14.17 0.83 12.44
C GLY A 23 13.94 2.27 12.05
N THR A 24 14.94 2.81 11.38
CA THR A 24 14.89 4.02 10.57
C THR A 24 15.57 3.71 9.24
N LYS A 25 15.34 4.53 8.21
CA LYS A 25 15.93 4.32 6.87
C LYS A 25 15.63 2.88 6.37
N SER A 26 16.65 2.15 5.92
CA SER A 26 16.51 0.80 5.35
C SER A 26 16.87 -0.34 6.33
N ARG A 27 16.69 -0.14 7.65
CA ARG A 27 17.02 -1.17 8.66
C ARG A 27 16.25 -2.48 8.47
N TYR A 28 15.02 -2.42 7.96
CA TYR A 28 14.25 -3.62 7.59
C TYR A 28 14.93 -4.49 6.51
N LYS A 29 15.95 -4.00 5.79
CA LYS A 29 16.72 -4.80 4.82
C LYS A 29 17.89 -5.56 5.45
N HIS A 30 18.20 -5.33 6.72
CA HIS A 30 19.32 -5.99 7.40
C HIS A 30 19.19 -7.52 7.54
N PRO A 31 17.99 -8.08 7.77
CA PRO A 31 17.80 -9.53 7.83
C PRO A 31 18.21 -10.28 6.57
N THR A 32 18.31 -9.61 5.42
CA THR A 32 18.65 -10.22 4.12
C THR A 32 19.96 -9.68 3.52
N SER A 33 20.84 -9.07 4.32
CA SER A 33 22.06 -8.41 3.82
C SER A 33 23.38 -9.02 4.30
N GLY A 34 23.35 -10.07 5.11
CA GLY A 34 24.55 -10.65 5.74
C GLY A 34 25.22 -9.75 6.79
N ARG A 35 24.54 -8.67 7.21
CA ARG A 35 25.02 -7.69 8.20
C ARG A 35 24.07 -7.54 9.38
N SER A 36 23.26 -8.57 9.63
CA SER A 36 22.34 -8.59 10.76
C SER A 36 23.11 -8.81 12.07
N SER A 37 22.61 -8.25 13.17
CA SER A 37 23.05 -8.62 14.52
C SER A 37 22.50 -9.98 14.95
N VAL A 38 21.44 -10.46 14.31
CA VAL A 38 20.90 -11.81 14.52
C VAL A 38 21.68 -12.79 13.63
N LEU A 39 22.47 -13.67 14.26
CA LEU A 39 23.36 -14.61 13.57
C LEU A 39 22.63 -15.53 12.59
N GLU A 40 21.40 -15.92 12.92
CA GLU A 40 20.55 -16.75 12.07
C GLU A 40 20.37 -16.17 10.67
N PHE A 41 20.04 -14.88 10.61
CA PHE A 41 19.80 -14.17 9.35
C PHE A 41 21.06 -14.13 8.49
N ASN A 42 22.23 -13.99 9.10
CA ASN A 42 23.50 -14.07 8.38
C ASN A 42 23.77 -15.49 7.87
N ARG A 43 23.49 -16.52 8.67
CA ARG A 43 23.63 -17.91 8.22
C ARG A 43 22.74 -18.16 7.00
N MET A 44 21.47 -17.79 7.05
CA MET A 44 20.55 -17.95 5.92
C MET A 44 20.99 -17.17 4.69
N TYR A 45 21.52 -15.96 4.87
CA TYR A 45 22.11 -15.19 3.77
C TYR A 45 23.29 -15.91 3.11
N PHE A 46 24.27 -16.39 3.89
CA PHE A 46 25.45 -17.07 3.35
C PHE A 46 25.17 -18.49 2.83
N SER A 47 24.05 -19.09 3.25
CA SER A 47 23.56 -20.39 2.75
C SER A 47 22.62 -20.27 1.53
N ASN A 48 22.42 -19.07 0.95
CA ASN A 48 21.48 -18.81 -0.14
C ASN A 48 20.01 -19.15 0.19
N GLU A 49 19.60 -19.01 1.45
CA GLU A 49 18.22 -19.20 1.93
C GLU A 49 17.54 -17.86 2.30
N SER A 50 18.10 -16.73 1.88
CA SER A 50 17.56 -15.40 2.20
C SER A 50 16.17 -15.13 1.60
N ASP A 51 15.78 -15.89 0.57
CA ASP A 51 14.46 -15.84 -0.08
C ASP A 51 13.33 -16.30 0.86
N LYS A 52 13.63 -17.15 1.84
CA LYS A 52 12.70 -17.57 2.89
C LYS A 52 12.39 -16.47 3.90
N ILE A 53 13.23 -15.44 3.97
CA ILE A 53 13.10 -14.33 4.92
C ILE A 53 12.20 -13.25 4.31
N LYS A 54 11.06 -13.01 4.93
CA LYS A 54 10.16 -11.91 4.58
C LYS A 54 10.23 -10.83 5.65
N THR A 55 10.35 -9.58 5.23
CA THR A 55 10.32 -8.44 6.16
C THR A 55 9.17 -7.51 5.84
N GLU A 56 8.38 -7.16 6.85
CA GLU A 56 7.21 -6.31 6.71
C GLU A 56 7.23 -5.21 7.77
N VAL A 57 6.89 -3.99 7.38
CA VAL A 57 6.75 -2.88 8.32
C VAL A 57 5.37 -2.95 8.97
N PHE A 58 5.33 -3.06 10.30
CA PHE A 58 4.09 -3.06 11.08
C PHE A 58 3.50 -1.67 11.22
N GLN A 59 4.31 -0.70 11.65
CA GLN A 59 3.82 0.63 11.99
C GLN A 59 4.94 1.66 11.92
N TRP A 60 4.60 2.88 11.50
CA TRP A 60 5.49 4.04 11.50
C TRP A 60 5.21 4.96 12.69
N PHE A 61 6.24 5.62 13.19
CA PHE A 61 6.21 6.49 14.36
C PHE A 61 7.02 7.76 14.10
N PHE A 62 6.65 8.84 14.79
CA PHE A 62 7.35 10.13 14.68
C PHE A 62 8.49 10.26 15.67
N THR A 63 8.32 9.68 16.86
CA THR A 63 9.35 9.69 17.88
C THR A 63 9.97 8.31 18.05
N ASP A 64 11.25 8.32 18.42
CA ASP A 64 11.96 7.10 18.77
C ASP A 64 11.28 6.39 19.95
N LYS A 65 10.79 7.16 20.92
CA LYS A 65 10.12 6.66 22.13
C LYS A 65 8.87 5.85 21.80
N GLU A 66 7.98 6.36 20.95
CA GLU A 66 6.77 5.64 20.53
C GLU A 66 7.12 4.33 19.82
N ALA A 67 8.13 4.35 18.95
CA ALA A 67 8.58 3.15 18.25
C ALA A 67 9.17 2.11 19.20
N VAL A 68 9.92 2.53 20.22
CA VAL A 68 10.46 1.64 21.27
C VAL A 68 9.34 1.02 22.10
N GLU A 69 8.37 1.83 22.54
CA GLU A 69 7.22 1.32 23.31
C GLU A 69 6.38 0.34 22.49
N ALA A 70 6.20 0.59 21.19
CA ALA A 70 5.49 -0.31 20.30
C ALA A 70 6.29 -1.59 20.02
N GLU A 71 7.60 -1.49 19.79
CA GLU A 71 8.50 -2.64 19.63
C GLU A 71 8.39 -3.57 20.85
N ALA A 72 8.50 -3.03 22.06
CA ALA A 72 8.39 -3.81 23.29
C ALA A 72 7.03 -4.54 23.40
N LYS A 73 5.92 -3.83 23.13
CA LYS A 73 4.57 -4.42 23.13
C LYS A 73 4.42 -5.54 22.11
N PHE A 74 4.97 -5.37 20.91
CA PHE A 74 4.88 -6.39 19.87
C PHE A 74 5.78 -7.59 20.16
N ILE A 75 6.96 -7.39 20.73
CA ILE A 75 7.83 -8.49 21.20
C ILE A 75 7.12 -9.28 22.30
N GLU A 76 6.51 -8.61 23.28
CA GLU A 76 5.77 -9.27 24.36
C GLU A 76 4.58 -10.08 23.81
N LEU A 77 3.86 -9.51 22.83
CA LEU A 77 2.69 -10.12 22.23
C LEU A 77 3.02 -11.34 21.37
N PHE A 78 4.00 -11.23 20.47
CA PHE A 78 4.30 -12.27 19.48
C PHE A 78 5.38 -13.24 19.94
N LYS A 79 6.11 -12.90 21.00
CA LYS A 79 7.22 -13.67 21.55
C LYS A 79 8.17 -14.21 20.46
N PRO A 80 8.63 -13.36 19.53
CA PRO A 80 9.46 -13.80 18.43
C PRO A 80 10.78 -14.41 18.94
N ILE A 81 11.12 -15.58 18.42
CA ILE A 81 12.21 -16.42 18.93
C ILE A 81 13.57 -15.70 18.96
N TYR A 82 13.84 -14.80 18.01
CA TYR A 82 15.11 -14.06 17.92
C TYR A 82 15.12 -12.73 18.70
N ASN A 83 14.01 -12.35 19.35
CA ASN A 83 14.01 -11.25 20.33
C ASN A 83 14.07 -11.73 21.78
N GLN A 84 13.85 -13.03 22.02
CA GLN A 84 13.93 -13.60 23.35
C GLN A 84 15.41 -13.82 23.72
N ILE A 85 15.85 -13.17 24.81
CA ILE A 85 17.10 -13.49 25.50
C ILE A 85 16.75 -14.66 26.43
N ASP A 86 17.09 -15.88 26.01
CA ASP A 86 17.02 -17.14 26.76
C ASP A 86 16.06 -17.19 27.97
N SER A 87 14.80 -17.55 27.73
CA SER A 87 14.00 -18.51 28.52
C SER A 87 12.54 -18.48 28.03
N GLU A 88 11.98 -19.66 27.78
CA GLU A 88 10.60 -19.91 27.34
C GLU A 88 10.26 -19.59 25.88
N ARG A 89 10.74 -20.49 25.01
CA ARG A 89 10.30 -20.64 23.61
C ARG A 89 8.81 -20.98 23.57
N LYS A 90 7.99 -20.05 23.07
CA LYS A 90 6.63 -20.36 22.57
C LYS A 90 6.49 -19.78 21.17
N SER A 91 6.37 -20.66 20.18
CA SER A 91 6.08 -20.29 18.79
C SER A 91 4.58 -20.03 18.62
N ILE A 92 4.21 -18.85 18.11
CA ILE A 92 2.82 -18.48 17.81
C ILE A 92 2.61 -18.48 16.29
N ASN A 93 1.49 -19.05 15.84
CA ASN A 93 1.13 -19.21 14.42
C ASN A 93 0.61 -17.87 13.83
N VAL A 94 0.89 -17.56 12.56
CA VAL A 94 0.36 -16.36 11.87
C VAL A 94 -1.16 -16.25 11.88
N LYS A 95 -1.89 -17.37 12.00
CA LYS A 95 -3.35 -17.33 12.21
C LYS A 95 -3.76 -16.67 13.55
N GLU A 96 -2.91 -16.74 14.57
CA GLU A 96 -3.12 -16.09 15.86
C GLU A 96 -2.79 -14.59 15.81
N LEU A 97 -1.82 -14.17 14.99
CA LEU A 97 -1.56 -12.76 14.67
C LEU A 97 -2.77 -12.10 14.01
N GLU A 98 -3.34 -12.75 13.00
CA GLU A 98 -4.56 -12.27 12.33
C GLU A 98 -5.75 -12.22 13.31
N ARG A 99 -5.84 -13.20 14.22
CA ARG A 99 -6.84 -13.20 15.30
C ARG A 99 -6.60 -12.07 16.32
N TYR A 100 -5.36 -11.71 16.64
CA TYR A 100 -5.02 -10.60 17.55
C TYR A 100 -5.26 -9.22 16.91
N LYS A 101 -4.88 -9.05 15.63
CA LYS A 101 -5.26 -7.86 14.84
C LYS A 101 -6.77 -7.69 14.87
N THR A 102 -7.50 -8.76 14.55
CA THR A 102 -8.97 -8.80 14.61
C THR A 102 -9.47 -8.47 16.02
N GLN A 103 -9.00 -9.10 17.09
CA GLN A 103 -9.54 -8.88 18.45
C GLN A 103 -9.25 -7.48 19.02
N ARG A 104 -8.11 -6.85 18.70
CA ARG A 104 -7.77 -5.49 19.17
C ARG A 104 -8.59 -4.39 18.47
N ILE A 105 -9.01 -4.64 17.22
CA ILE A 105 -10.00 -3.81 16.52
C ILE A 105 -11.38 -3.90 17.20
N TYR A 106 -11.71 -5.06 17.78
CA TYR A 106 -13.01 -5.29 18.44
C TYR A 106 -13.04 -4.76 19.89
N SER A 107 -11.90 -4.73 20.59
CA SER A 107 -11.81 -4.24 21.98
C SER A 107 -11.67 -2.72 22.11
N THR A 108 -11.34 -2.02 21.02
CA THR A 108 -11.51 -0.56 20.87
C THR A 108 -12.94 -0.22 20.42
N ASN A 109 -13.92 -0.76 21.13
CA ASN A 109 -15.30 -0.25 21.24
C ASN A 109 -16.10 0.13 19.97
N ARG A 110 -15.84 -0.37 18.75
CA ARG A 110 -16.68 0.01 17.58
C ARG A 110 -16.99 -1.02 16.49
N ILE A 111 -16.55 -2.27 16.53
CA ILE A 111 -16.89 -3.22 15.45
C ILE A 111 -17.13 -4.61 16.03
N THR A 112 -18.38 -4.94 16.36
CA THR A 112 -18.80 -6.30 16.78
C THR A 112 -19.27 -7.16 15.61
N THR A 113 -19.24 -6.64 14.39
CA THR A 113 -19.74 -7.28 13.17
C THR A 113 -18.74 -7.12 12.04
N LYS A 114 -18.63 -8.12 11.15
CA LYS A 114 -17.75 -8.05 9.97
C LYS A 114 -17.90 -6.68 9.29
N PRO A 115 -16.83 -5.87 9.22
CA PRO A 115 -16.95 -4.49 8.80
C PRO A 115 -17.48 -4.43 7.36
N ASN A 116 -18.51 -3.60 7.16
CA ASN A 116 -19.13 -3.43 5.86
C ASN A 116 -18.14 -2.75 4.91
N PHE A 117 -17.72 -3.44 3.85
CA PHE A 117 -16.72 -2.95 2.88
C PHE A 117 -17.03 -1.54 2.35
N LYS A 118 -18.29 -1.25 2.04
CA LYS A 118 -18.71 0.07 1.56
C LYS A 118 -18.49 1.15 2.64
N LYS A 119 -18.82 0.86 3.90
CA LYS A 119 -18.56 1.77 5.02
C LYS A 119 -17.07 2.02 5.22
N LEU A 120 -16.23 0.99 5.11
CA LEU A 120 -14.78 1.14 5.21
C LEU A 120 -14.23 2.03 4.10
N CYS A 121 -14.68 1.86 2.86
CA CYS A 121 -14.25 2.72 1.75
C CYS A 121 -14.67 4.18 1.96
N GLN A 122 -15.90 4.41 2.45
CA GLN A 122 -16.42 5.74 2.74
C GLN A 122 -15.61 6.41 3.85
N GLU A 123 -15.38 5.70 4.96
CA GLU A 123 -14.59 6.21 6.08
C GLU A 123 -13.15 6.52 5.65
N TYR A 124 -12.50 5.63 4.89
CA TYR A 124 -11.18 5.86 4.32
C TYR A 124 -11.14 7.15 3.50
N THR A 125 -12.11 7.34 2.61
CA THR A 125 -12.18 8.51 1.71
C THR A 125 -12.34 9.80 2.52
N ILE A 126 -13.26 9.81 3.50
CA ILE A 126 -13.47 10.97 4.38
C ILE A 126 -12.20 11.33 5.15
N LEU A 127 -11.49 10.34 5.70
CA LEU A 127 -10.24 10.57 6.42
C LEU A 127 -9.16 11.13 5.49
N GLN A 128 -9.05 10.60 4.28
CA GLN A 128 -8.10 11.08 3.28
C GLN A 128 -8.41 12.52 2.86
N ASP A 129 -9.68 12.87 2.66
CA ASP A 129 -10.08 14.24 2.33
C ASP A 129 -9.80 15.20 3.48
N LYS A 130 -10.05 14.79 4.72
CA LYS A 130 -9.69 15.59 5.91
C LYS A 130 -8.19 15.81 6.06
N MET A 131 -7.38 14.79 5.75
CA MET A 131 -5.92 14.90 5.75
C MET A 131 -5.40 15.81 4.64
N ASN A 132 -6.09 15.83 3.49
CA ASN A 132 -5.75 16.70 2.36
C ASN A 132 -6.23 18.14 2.57
N ALA A 133 -7.21 18.36 3.45
CA ALA A 133 -7.62 19.68 3.91
C ALA A 133 -6.62 20.25 4.94
N ASN A 134 -6.69 21.56 5.19
CA ASN A 134 -5.93 22.20 6.27
C ASN A 134 -6.42 21.67 7.63
N CYS A 135 -5.80 20.61 8.13
CA CYS A 135 -5.99 20.06 9.46
C CYS A 135 -4.75 20.34 10.33
N THR A 136 -4.92 20.31 11.65
CA THR A 136 -3.80 20.37 12.58
C THR A 136 -2.95 19.10 12.47
N GLN A 137 -1.69 19.17 12.90
CA GLN A 137 -0.80 17.99 12.89
C GLN A 137 -1.38 16.83 13.74
N GLN A 138 -2.00 17.15 14.87
CA GLN A 138 -2.63 16.14 15.73
C GLN A 138 -3.79 15.44 15.01
N GLU A 139 -4.69 16.20 14.38
CA GLU A 139 -5.81 15.63 13.62
C GLU A 139 -5.32 14.78 12.43
N TYR A 140 -4.28 15.25 11.73
CA TYR A 140 -3.67 14.48 10.64
C TYR A 140 -3.22 13.09 11.13
N ASP A 141 -2.56 13.04 12.29
CA ASP A 141 -2.03 11.80 12.87
C ASP A 141 -3.16 10.87 13.31
N GLU A 142 -4.22 11.40 13.93
CA GLU A 142 -5.43 10.65 14.27
C GLU A 142 -6.11 10.07 13.02
N TYR A 143 -6.30 10.88 11.98
CA TYR A 143 -6.92 10.44 10.73
C TYR A 143 -6.08 9.38 10.01
N ARG A 144 -4.75 9.57 9.99
CA ARG A 144 -3.82 8.61 9.40
C ARG A 144 -3.84 7.29 10.17
N CYS A 145 -3.78 7.31 11.50
CA CYS A 145 -3.80 6.11 12.32
C CYS A 145 -5.08 5.30 12.05
N ARG A 146 -6.23 5.97 12.05
CA ARG A 146 -7.52 5.33 11.76
C ARG A 146 -7.59 4.78 10.34
N ARG A 147 -7.02 5.49 9.37
CA ARG A 147 -6.96 5.04 7.98
C ARG A 147 -6.11 3.78 7.84
N ASP A 148 -4.96 3.73 8.51
CA ASP A 148 -4.08 2.56 8.49
C ASP A 148 -4.77 1.36 9.18
N GLU A 149 -5.54 1.58 10.26
CA GLU A 149 -6.40 0.54 10.85
C GLU A 149 -7.44 0.00 9.86
N ILE A 150 -8.11 0.86 9.09
CA ILE A 150 -9.09 0.44 8.08
C ILE A 150 -8.44 -0.48 7.03
N LEU A 151 -7.22 -0.17 6.60
CA LEU A 151 -6.49 -1.01 5.65
C LEU A 151 -6.13 -2.37 6.23
N LEU A 152 -5.77 -2.42 7.53
CA LEU A 152 -5.54 -3.68 8.25
C LEU A 152 -6.81 -4.50 8.43
N CYS A 153 -7.99 -3.86 8.45
CA CYS A 153 -9.28 -4.55 8.57
C CYS A 153 -9.80 -5.15 7.27
N SER A 154 -9.20 -4.83 6.12
CA SER A 154 -9.78 -5.14 4.82
C SER A 154 -8.71 -5.32 3.73
N ASP A 155 -8.25 -6.56 3.58
CA ASP A 155 -7.30 -6.97 2.54
C ASP A 155 -7.71 -6.52 1.14
N ASP A 156 -9.01 -6.58 0.81
CA ASP A 156 -9.51 -6.13 -0.49
C ASP A 156 -9.31 -4.63 -0.71
N LEU A 157 -9.58 -3.81 0.32
CA LEU A 157 -9.44 -2.36 0.23
C LEU A 157 -7.96 -1.98 0.14
N SER A 158 -7.12 -2.60 0.97
CA SER A 158 -5.66 -2.46 0.92
C SER A 158 -5.11 -2.83 -0.45
N ARG A 159 -5.53 -3.99 -1.00
CA ARG A 159 -5.16 -4.44 -2.33
C ARG A 159 -5.61 -3.46 -3.40
N TYR A 160 -6.86 -2.98 -3.38
CA TYR A 160 -7.32 -2.01 -4.39
C TYR A 160 -6.53 -0.72 -4.35
N LEU A 161 -6.25 -0.16 -3.17
CA LEU A 161 -5.52 1.09 -3.00
C LEU A 161 -4.01 0.98 -3.33
N SER A 162 -3.48 -0.23 -3.46
CA SER A 162 -2.11 -0.43 -3.96
C SER A 162 -1.94 -0.09 -5.45
N VAL A 163 -3.04 -0.02 -6.20
CA VAL A 163 -3.05 0.24 -7.66
C VAL A 163 -3.98 1.40 -8.02
N LEU A 164 -5.15 1.49 -7.39
CA LEU A 164 -6.14 2.53 -7.63
C LEU A 164 -5.92 3.70 -6.67
N SER A 165 -6.07 4.93 -7.17
CA SER A 165 -6.16 6.09 -6.27
C SER A 165 -7.46 6.06 -5.46
N TYR A 166 -7.47 6.71 -4.29
CA TYR A 166 -8.63 6.69 -3.40
C TYR A 166 -9.88 7.35 -4.03
N ASP A 167 -9.71 8.31 -4.94
CA ASP A 167 -10.81 8.91 -5.71
C ASP A 167 -11.60 7.86 -6.51
N ARG A 168 -10.94 6.76 -6.91
CA ARG A 168 -11.59 5.67 -7.64
C ARG A 168 -12.57 4.89 -6.78
N LEU A 169 -12.43 4.93 -5.45
CA LEU A 169 -13.42 4.36 -4.52
C LEU A 169 -14.78 5.04 -4.72
N THR A 170 -14.78 6.38 -4.71
CA THR A 170 -15.98 7.20 -4.92
C THR A 170 -16.51 7.07 -6.35
N ALA A 171 -15.63 7.08 -7.36
CA ALA A 171 -16.02 6.94 -8.77
C ALA A 171 -16.75 5.62 -9.06
N ASN A 172 -16.41 4.55 -8.34
CA ASN A 172 -17.07 3.25 -8.44
C ASN A 172 -18.26 3.07 -7.48
N GLY A 173 -18.66 4.14 -6.77
CA GLY A 173 -19.74 4.11 -5.79
C GLY A 173 -19.48 3.17 -4.62
N TYR A 174 -18.20 2.93 -4.30
CA TYR A 174 -17.75 2.00 -3.26
C TYR A 174 -18.21 0.55 -3.48
N ASN A 175 -18.52 0.19 -4.74
CA ASN A 175 -18.97 -1.16 -5.09
C ASN A 175 -17.78 -2.09 -5.31
N LYS A 176 -17.71 -3.17 -4.52
CA LYS A 176 -16.61 -4.12 -4.56
C LYS A 176 -16.39 -4.77 -5.93
N GLN A 177 -17.45 -5.22 -6.60
CA GLN A 177 -17.32 -5.88 -7.91
C GLN A 177 -16.82 -4.92 -8.99
N ARG A 178 -17.28 -3.66 -8.96
CA ARG A 178 -16.80 -2.62 -9.89
C ARG A 178 -15.33 -2.28 -9.63
N LEU A 179 -14.95 -2.14 -8.37
CA LEU A 179 -13.56 -1.91 -7.95
C LEU A 179 -12.65 -3.08 -8.34
N GLU A 180 -13.08 -4.32 -8.13
CA GLU A 180 -12.36 -5.52 -8.56
C GLU A 180 -12.10 -5.51 -10.07
N LYS A 181 -13.14 -5.23 -10.85
CA LYS A 181 -13.04 -5.16 -12.31
C LYS A 181 -12.06 -4.06 -12.74
N GLU A 182 -12.14 -2.88 -12.13
CA GLU A 182 -11.22 -1.79 -12.44
C GLU A 182 -9.78 -2.10 -12.03
N TYR A 183 -9.57 -2.62 -10.82
CA TYR A 183 -8.27 -3.05 -10.31
C TYR A 183 -7.59 -4.03 -11.27
N ASN A 184 -8.29 -5.11 -11.65
CA ASN A 184 -7.71 -6.12 -12.54
C ASN A 184 -7.33 -5.53 -13.90
N ASN A 185 -8.16 -4.63 -14.44
CA ASN A 185 -7.83 -3.93 -15.68
C ASN A 185 -6.57 -3.07 -15.53
N GLN A 186 -6.44 -2.30 -14.45
CA GLN A 186 -5.25 -1.46 -14.23
C GLN A 186 -3.99 -2.29 -13.98
N VAL A 187 -4.08 -3.44 -13.31
CA VAL A 187 -2.96 -4.37 -13.13
C VAL A 187 -2.44 -4.90 -14.46
N ILE A 188 -3.35 -5.28 -15.38
CA ILE A 188 -2.96 -5.76 -16.72
C ILE A 188 -2.20 -4.68 -17.47
N ILE A 189 -2.71 -3.44 -17.45
CA ILE A 189 -2.08 -2.31 -18.13
C ILE A 189 -0.74 -1.95 -17.49
N ALA A 190 -0.66 -1.93 -16.16
CA ALA A 190 0.58 -1.65 -15.42
C ALA A 190 1.68 -2.69 -15.69
N ARG A 191 1.33 -3.97 -15.88
CA ARG A 191 2.29 -5.03 -16.25
C ARG A 191 2.88 -4.83 -17.64
N LYS A 192 2.15 -4.18 -18.54
CA LYS A 192 2.61 -3.85 -19.90
C LYS A 192 2.93 -2.35 -20.04
N LYS A 193 3.43 -1.71 -18.97
CA LYS A 193 3.68 -0.27 -18.92
C LYS A 193 4.51 0.22 -20.11
N ASP A 194 5.67 -0.39 -20.35
CA ASP A 194 6.60 0.13 -21.37
C ASP A 194 6.05 -0.03 -22.79
N GLU A 195 5.38 -1.15 -23.09
CA GLU A 195 4.68 -1.38 -24.36
C GLU A 195 3.53 -0.38 -24.55
N PHE A 196 2.72 -0.18 -23.51
CA PHE A 196 1.59 0.75 -23.54
C PHE A 196 2.07 2.18 -23.78
N LEU A 197 3.07 2.64 -23.02
CA LEU A 197 3.63 3.98 -23.13
C LEU A 197 4.29 4.22 -24.49
N SER A 198 5.00 3.23 -25.00
CA SER A 198 5.60 3.27 -26.35
C SER A 198 4.53 3.36 -27.44
N PHE A 199 3.40 2.66 -27.27
CA PHE A 199 2.31 2.65 -28.23
C PHE A 199 1.54 3.98 -28.27
N ILE A 200 1.19 4.55 -27.12
CA ILE A 200 0.41 5.80 -27.07
C ILE A 200 1.23 7.04 -27.45
N ALA A 201 2.57 6.96 -27.36
CA ALA A 201 3.52 7.96 -27.81
C ALA A 201 3.25 9.40 -27.31
N VAL A 202 2.87 9.54 -26.04
CA VAL A 202 2.65 10.85 -25.41
C VAL A 202 3.91 11.37 -24.72
N SER A 203 4.13 12.69 -24.75
CA SER A 203 5.29 13.36 -24.19
C SER A 203 4.89 14.41 -23.14
N VAL A 204 5.71 14.54 -22.09
CA VAL A 204 5.52 15.54 -21.04
C VAL A 204 5.60 16.96 -21.64
N GLY A 205 4.70 17.84 -21.22
CA GLY A 205 4.61 19.22 -21.69
C GLY A 205 3.72 19.42 -22.92
N SER A 206 3.39 18.36 -23.65
CA SER A 206 2.56 18.40 -24.86
C SER A 206 1.07 18.30 -24.56
N SER A 207 0.27 18.83 -25.48
CA SER A 207 -1.19 18.75 -25.44
C SER A 207 -1.71 17.87 -26.57
N TYR A 208 -2.76 17.09 -26.28
CA TYR A 208 -3.31 16.09 -27.19
C TYR A 208 -4.83 16.13 -27.17
N ILE A 209 -5.46 15.87 -28.32
CA ILE A 209 -6.92 15.78 -28.40
C ILE A 209 -7.39 14.52 -27.66
N VAL A 210 -8.43 14.67 -26.83
CA VAL A 210 -8.94 13.57 -25.99
C VAL A 210 -9.35 12.37 -26.84
N ARG A 211 -10.04 12.62 -27.94
CA ARG A 211 -10.55 11.57 -28.84
C ARG A 211 -9.40 10.73 -29.42
N GLU A 212 -8.36 11.36 -29.92
CA GLU A 212 -7.20 10.68 -30.52
C GLU A 212 -6.48 9.79 -29.50
N ILE A 213 -6.25 10.28 -28.28
CA ILE A 213 -5.63 9.45 -27.24
C ILE A 213 -6.54 8.27 -26.87
N VAL A 214 -7.84 8.50 -26.72
CA VAL A 214 -8.78 7.43 -26.39
C VAL A 214 -8.83 6.37 -27.49
N ASP A 215 -8.82 6.77 -28.76
CA ASP A 215 -8.83 5.86 -29.91
C ASP A 215 -7.49 5.08 -29.99
N ASN A 216 -6.35 5.71 -29.71
CA ASN A 216 -5.05 5.04 -29.62
C ASN A 216 -5.01 4.02 -28.48
N MET A 217 -5.49 4.40 -27.28
CA MET A 217 -5.59 3.47 -26.14
C MET A 217 -6.53 2.30 -26.45
N GLN A 218 -7.65 2.55 -27.12
CA GLN A 218 -8.58 1.50 -27.51
C GLN A 218 -7.93 0.54 -28.50
N SER A 219 -7.22 1.05 -29.50
CA SER A 219 -6.48 0.24 -30.46
C SER A 219 -5.44 -0.65 -29.76
N TYR A 220 -4.73 -0.12 -28.76
CA TYR A 220 -3.82 -0.92 -27.95
C TYR A 220 -4.56 -2.03 -27.19
N TYR A 221 -5.70 -1.72 -26.58
CA TYR A 221 -6.49 -2.72 -25.85
C TYR A 221 -6.98 -3.84 -26.75
N ASP A 222 -7.52 -3.50 -27.92
CA ASP A 222 -8.04 -4.45 -28.89
C ASP A 222 -6.90 -5.36 -29.41
N ASN A 223 -5.74 -4.79 -29.74
CA ASN A 223 -4.56 -5.54 -30.18
C ASN A 223 -3.97 -6.46 -29.10
N ASN A 224 -4.23 -6.18 -27.82
CA ASN A 224 -3.70 -6.94 -26.69
C ASN A 224 -4.74 -7.81 -25.99
N GLY A 225 -5.95 -7.96 -26.56
CA GLY A 225 -7.03 -8.77 -25.98
C GLY A 225 -7.57 -8.22 -24.66
N ILE A 226 -7.41 -6.93 -24.38
CA ILE A 226 -7.90 -6.28 -23.16
C ILE A 226 -9.36 -5.90 -23.38
N VAL A 227 -10.29 -6.67 -22.78
CA VAL A 227 -11.74 -6.45 -22.92
C VAL A 227 -12.20 -5.26 -22.05
N LYS A 228 -11.84 -4.05 -22.47
CA LYS A 228 -12.13 -2.78 -21.79
C LYS A 228 -12.36 -1.65 -22.80
N LYS A 229 -13.25 -0.72 -22.44
CA LYS A 229 -13.37 0.57 -23.15
C LYS A 229 -12.33 1.56 -22.63
N ALA A 230 -11.56 2.12 -23.54
CA ALA A 230 -10.56 3.14 -23.22
C ALA A 230 -11.19 4.40 -22.67
N SER A 231 -10.51 4.98 -21.68
CA SER A 231 -10.92 6.23 -21.07
C SER A 231 -9.70 7.04 -20.69
N THR A 232 -9.84 8.37 -20.66
CA THR A 232 -8.74 9.25 -20.23
C THR A 232 -8.27 8.95 -18.81
N SER A 233 -9.12 8.38 -17.95
CA SER A 233 -8.70 7.99 -16.60
C SER A 233 -7.65 6.88 -16.57
N ASP A 234 -7.45 6.13 -17.65
CA ASP A 234 -6.41 5.12 -17.72
C ASP A 234 -5.00 5.74 -17.76
N LEU A 235 -4.89 6.99 -18.25
CA LEU A 235 -3.65 7.75 -18.21
C LEU A 235 -3.22 8.11 -16.79
N ASN A 236 -4.15 8.15 -15.82
CA ASN A 236 -3.82 8.46 -14.43
C ASN A 236 -2.86 7.46 -13.80
N LEU A 237 -2.71 6.26 -14.38
CA LEU A 237 -1.72 5.28 -13.94
C LEU A 237 -0.28 5.76 -14.15
N PHE A 238 -0.05 6.56 -15.19
CA PHE A 238 1.29 6.85 -15.70
C PHE A 238 1.63 8.33 -15.75
N PHE A 239 0.61 9.19 -15.83
CA PHE A 239 0.78 10.62 -16.04
C PHE A 239 -0.04 11.44 -15.07
N ASP A 240 0.52 12.59 -14.71
CA ASP A 240 -0.24 13.73 -14.26
C ASP A 240 -0.63 14.57 -15.48
N TYR A 241 -1.92 14.84 -15.65
CA TYR A 241 -2.43 15.63 -16.77
C TYR A 241 -3.52 16.59 -16.32
N LYS A 242 -3.68 17.67 -17.08
CA LYS A 242 -4.82 18.59 -16.92
C LYS A 242 -5.70 18.60 -18.15
N LYS A 243 -7.00 18.72 -17.94
CA LYS A 243 -7.97 18.95 -19.03
C LYS A 243 -7.79 20.37 -19.58
N THR A 244 -7.86 20.51 -20.89
CA THR A 244 -7.70 21.78 -21.61
C THR A 244 -8.51 21.74 -22.91
N THR A 245 -8.37 22.77 -23.74
CA THR A 245 -8.99 22.85 -25.05
C THR A 245 -7.96 23.31 -26.09
N ILE A 246 -8.02 22.74 -27.29
CA ILE A 246 -7.24 23.17 -28.46
C ILE A 246 -8.27 23.54 -29.52
N ASN A 247 -8.33 24.80 -29.92
CA ASN A 247 -9.28 25.28 -30.95
C ASN A 247 -10.73 24.89 -30.67
N GLY A 248 -11.16 24.94 -29.39
CA GLY A 248 -12.51 24.56 -28.97
C GLY A 248 -12.75 23.05 -28.81
N ILE A 249 -11.77 22.21 -29.12
CA ILE A 249 -11.85 20.75 -28.99
C ILE A 249 -11.28 20.32 -27.63
N ALA A 250 -11.95 19.37 -26.95
CA ALA A 250 -11.48 18.82 -25.69
C ALA A 250 -10.10 18.16 -25.84
N ALA A 251 -9.15 18.60 -25.02
CA ALA A 251 -7.77 18.15 -25.04
C ALA A 251 -7.26 17.88 -23.61
N ILE A 252 -6.11 17.22 -23.51
CA ILE A 252 -5.36 17.08 -22.26
C ILE A 252 -3.93 17.55 -22.46
N LYS A 253 -3.36 18.18 -21.43
CA LYS A 253 -1.94 18.53 -21.37
C LYS A 253 -1.24 17.63 -20.37
N ILE A 254 -0.20 16.92 -20.82
CA ILE A 254 0.62 16.08 -19.95
C ILE A 254 1.56 16.98 -19.15
N LEU A 255 1.51 16.88 -17.82
CA LEU A 255 2.29 17.71 -16.90
C LEU A 255 3.55 17.01 -16.40
N GLY A 256 3.47 15.69 -16.20
CA GLY A 256 4.57 14.88 -15.69
C GLY A 256 4.26 13.38 -15.76
N MET A 257 5.27 12.57 -15.50
CA MET A 257 5.13 11.12 -15.33
C MET A 257 5.07 10.77 -13.83
N LYS A 258 4.35 9.69 -13.51
CA LYS A 258 4.29 9.08 -12.17
C LYS A 258 5.30 7.95 -12.01
#